data_AF-A0A831LYL7-F1
#
_entry.id   AF-A0A831LYL7-F1
#
_cell.length_a   1.000
_cell.length_b   1.000
_cell.length_c   1.000
_cell.angle_alpha   90.00
_cell.angle_beta   90.00
_cell.angle_gamma   90.00
#
_symmetry.space_group_name_H-M   'P 1'
#
loop_
_entity.id
_entity.type
_entity.pdbx_description
1 polymer ?
#
loop_
_entity_poly.entity_id
_entity_poly.type
_entity_poly.pdbx_seq_one_letter_code
_entity_poly.pdbx_strand_id
1 'polypeptide(L)'
;MFAFFSDMKVGTKILVICLFLAIIPALMLGLVAYTSSSGVINEQIETLLETQVHDAKGWTNDVYKLTRNKVNSDLNVLRENFYARGTPEVINGRLVLVGADGNPYVINDNFEIVDQVQSLVGGAATVFQVFDDHAIRISTNVIGT
;
A
#
# COMPACT_ATOMS: atom_id res chain seq x y z
N MET A 1 52.90 -39.36 10.35
CA MET A 1 53.28 -37.97 10.01
C MET A 1 54.71 -37.65 10.43
N PHE A 2 55.11 -37.93 11.67
CA PHE A 2 56.48 -37.65 12.15
C PHE A 2 57.60 -38.50 11.52
N ALA A 3 57.35 -39.78 11.20
CA ALA A 3 58.35 -40.64 10.54
C ALA A 3 58.71 -40.20 9.11
N PHE A 4 57.74 -39.64 8.37
CA PHE A 4 57.98 -39.11 7.02
C PHE A 4 58.84 -37.84 7.05
N PHE A 5 58.72 -37.05 8.13
CA PHE A 5 59.48 -35.82 8.34
C PHE A 5 60.93 -36.09 8.78
N SER A 6 61.24 -37.25 9.39
CA SER A 6 62.61 -37.58 9.81
C SER A 6 63.49 -37.99 8.63
N ASP A 7 62.95 -38.73 7.66
CA ASP A 7 63.70 -39.26 6.48
C ASP A 7 63.91 -38.27 5.33
N MET A 8 63.34 -37.06 5.40
CA MET A 8 63.51 -36.04 4.36
C MET A 8 64.88 -35.34 4.42
N LYS A 9 65.42 -34.93 3.26
CA LYS A 9 66.59 -34.05 3.19
C LYS A 9 66.28 -32.71 3.90
N VAL A 10 67.28 -32.14 4.58
CA VAL A 10 67.14 -30.94 5.42
C VAL A 10 66.47 -29.77 4.68
N GLY A 11 66.84 -29.53 3.40
CA GLY A 11 66.26 -28.46 2.60
C GLY A 11 64.74 -28.60 2.37
N THR A 12 64.24 -29.82 2.20
CA THR A 12 62.81 -30.07 2.01
C THR A 12 62.02 -29.89 3.32
N LYS A 13 62.62 -30.18 4.48
CA LYS A 13 61.99 -29.94 5.79
C LYS A 13 61.73 -28.44 6.02
N ILE A 14 62.72 -27.60 5.72
CA ILE A 14 62.60 -26.14 5.87
C ILE A 14 61.50 -25.60 4.95
N LEU A 15 61.46 -26.05 3.69
CA LEU A 15 60.46 -25.62 2.72
C LEU A 15 59.03 -25.99 3.18
N VAL A 16 58.84 -27.20 3.69
CA VAL A 16 57.54 -27.64 4.21
C VAL A 16 57.11 -26.83 5.43
N ILE A 17 58.03 -26.50 6.35
CA ILE A 17 57.72 -25.64 7.51
C ILE A 17 57.31 -24.24 7.05
N CYS A 18 58.06 -23.63 6.11
CA CYS A 18 57.71 -22.33 5.55
C CYS A 18 56.34 -22.35 4.84
N LEU A 19 56.02 -23.44 4.13
CA LEU A 19 54.73 -23.61 3.48
C LEU A 19 53.59 -23.67 4.50
N PHE A 20 53.72 -24.47 5.56
CA PHE A 20 52.72 -24.52 6.63
C PHE A 20 52.57 -23.17 7.33
N LEU A 21 53.69 -22.46 7.57
CA LEU A 21 53.70 -21.17 8.24
C LEU A 21 53.03 -20.06 7.42
N ALA A 22 53.00 -20.19 6.08
CA ALA A 22 52.24 -19.28 5.22
C ALA A 22 50.76 -19.68 5.10
N ILE A 23 50.46 -20.96 4.97
CA ILE A 23 49.10 -21.47 4.72
C ILE A 23 48.22 -21.34 5.97
N ILE A 24 48.71 -21.69 7.15
CA ILE A 24 47.89 -21.75 8.37
C ILE A 24 47.32 -20.36 8.73
N PRO A 25 48.11 -19.27 8.77
CA PRO A 25 47.57 -17.94 9.06
C PRO A 25 46.60 -17.45 7.99
N ALA A 26 46.88 -17.73 6.71
CA ALA A 26 45.98 -17.36 5.61
C ALA A 26 44.61 -18.06 5.71
N LEU A 27 44.60 -19.35 6.05
CA LEU A 27 43.35 -20.11 6.27
C LEU A 27 42.58 -19.61 7.49
N MET A 28 43.27 -19.31 8.59
CA MET A 28 42.64 -18.76 9.79
C MET A 28 41.98 -17.41 9.52
N LEU A 29 42.68 -16.51 8.80
CA LEU A 29 42.12 -15.22 8.39
C LEU A 29 40.92 -15.39 7.46
N GLY A 30 41.00 -16.32 6.49
CA GLY A 30 39.90 -16.63 5.59
C GLY A 30 38.66 -17.13 6.31
N LEU A 31 38.82 -18.01 7.31
CA LEU A 31 37.73 -18.52 8.13
C LEU A 31 37.07 -17.41 8.96
N VAL A 32 37.87 -16.59 9.65
CA VAL A 32 37.35 -15.48 10.46
C VAL A 32 36.61 -14.49 9.57
N ALA A 33 37.21 -14.09 8.44
CA ALA A 33 36.59 -13.20 7.47
C ALA A 33 35.26 -13.76 6.96
N TYR A 34 35.22 -15.05 6.59
CA TYR A 34 33.99 -15.70 6.13
C TYR A 34 32.89 -15.69 7.20
N THR A 35 33.21 -16.09 8.43
CA THR A 35 32.23 -16.12 9.53
C THR A 35 31.71 -14.72 9.87
N SER A 36 32.59 -13.73 9.89
CA SER A 36 32.23 -12.33 10.16
C SER A 36 31.36 -11.76 9.04
N SER A 37 31.76 -11.94 7.78
CA SER A 37 30.96 -11.49 6.64
C SER A 37 29.61 -12.17 6.58
N SER A 38 29.53 -13.48 6.85
CA SER A 38 28.24 -14.19 6.88
C SER A 38 27.32 -13.68 7.99
N GLY A 39 27.87 -13.39 9.18
CA GLY A 39 27.09 -12.82 10.28
C GLY A 39 26.53 -11.45 9.93
N VAL A 40 27.39 -10.55 9.44
CA VAL A 40 27.00 -9.20 9.04
C VAL A 40 25.99 -9.22 7.88
N ILE A 41 26.19 -10.08 6.88
CA ILE A 41 25.25 -10.20 5.75
C ILE A 41 23.87 -10.67 6.24
N ASN A 42 23.81 -11.65 7.14
CA ASN A 42 22.54 -12.14 7.66
C ASN A 42 21.80 -11.06 8.45
N GLU A 43 22.49 -10.35 9.34
CA GLU A 43 21.91 -9.26 10.14
C GLU A 43 21.43 -8.09 9.26
N GLN A 44 22.21 -7.73 8.23
CA GLN A 44 21.81 -6.71 7.26
C GLN A 44 20.59 -7.14 6.43
N ILE A 45 20.54 -8.40 5.99
CA ILE A 45 19.41 -8.94 5.24
C ILE A 45 18.16 -8.94 6.11
N GLU A 46 18.26 -9.38 7.36
CA GLU A 46 17.14 -9.39 8.31
C GLU A 46 16.61 -7.97 8.54
N THR A 47 17.49 -7.02 8.87
CA THR A 47 17.12 -5.62 9.08
C THR A 47 16.45 -5.01 7.83
N LEU A 48 17.00 -5.29 6.64
CA LEU A 48 16.47 -4.78 5.39
C LEU A 48 15.09 -5.38 5.08
N LEU A 49 14.91 -6.68 5.30
CA LEU A 49 13.64 -7.36 5.09
C LEU A 49 12.58 -6.86 6.08
N GLU A 50 12.91 -6.72 7.36
CA GLU A 50 12.02 -6.17 8.37
C GLU A 50 11.60 -4.74 8.03
N THR A 51 12.55 -3.91 7.61
CA THR A 51 12.28 -2.53 7.19
C THR A 51 11.38 -2.50 5.95
N GLN A 52 11.66 -3.29 4.91
CA GLN A 52 10.81 -3.34 3.72
C GLN A 52 9.39 -3.80 4.02
N VAL A 53 9.23 -4.81 4.88
CA VAL A 53 7.91 -5.30 5.29
C VAL A 53 7.19 -4.23 6.11
N HIS A 54 7.89 -3.55 7.02
CA HIS A 54 7.34 -2.46 7.81
C HIS A 54 6.87 -1.30 6.92
N ASP A 55 7.71 -0.86 5.99
CA ASP A 55 7.42 0.24 5.07
C ASP A 55 6.28 -0.11 4.12
N ALA A 56 6.25 -1.32 3.56
CA ALA A 56 5.16 -1.78 2.71
C ALA A 56 3.82 -1.81 3.46
N LYS A 57 3.83 -2.26 4.72
CA LYS A 57 2.64 -2.25 5.58
C LYS A 57 2.21 -0.82 5.94
N GLY A 58 3.17 0.05 6.27
CA GLY A 58 2.94 1.46 6.55
C GLY A 58 2.30 2.15 5.36
N TRP A 59 2.91 2.01 4.19
CA TRP A 59 2.41 2.61 2.95
C TRP A 59 1.02 2.11 2.57
N THR A 60 0.76 0.81 2.68
CA THR A 60 -0.56 0.23 2.43
C THR A 60 -1.61 0.82 3.38
N ASN A 61 -1.30 0.91 4.66
CA ASN A 61 -2.18 1.51 5.66
C ASN A 61 -2.44 2.98 5.37
N ASP A 62 -1.42 3.72 4.93
CA ASP A 62 -1.55 5.16 4.66
C ASP A 62 -2.36 5.42 3.41
N VAL A 63 -2.14 4.65 2.34
CA VAL A 63 -3.01 4.67 1.15
C VAL A 63 -4.45 4.35 1.56
N TYR A 64 -4.68 3.31 2.36
CA TYR A 64 -6.02 2.95 2.82
C TYR A 64 -6.67 4.09 3.61
N LYS A 65 -5.96 4.70 4.57
CA LYS A 65 -6.45 5.83 5.37
C LYS A 65 -6.75 7.04 4.49
N LEU A 66 -5.85 7.42 3.59
CA LEU A 66 -6.02 8.55 2.69
C LEU A 66 -7.21 8.33 1.75
N THR A 67 -7.33 7.17 1.13
CA THR A 67 -8.47 6.82 0.28
C THR A 67 -9.77 6.82 1.07
N ARG A 68 -9.80 6.23 2.28
CA ARG A 68 -10.99 6.24 3.13
C ARG A 68 -11.41 7.65 3.53
N ASN A 69 -10.44 8.50 3.89
CA ASN A 69 -10.69 9.90 4.23
C ASN A 69 -11.19 10.68 3.03
N LYS A 70 -10.63 10.46 1.83
CA LYS A 70 -11.10 11.08 0.59
C LYS A 70 -12.53 10.65 0.26
N VAL A 71 -12.84 9.36 0.33
CA VAL A 71 -14.21 8.85 0.14
C VAL A 71 -15.18 9.47 1.15
N ASN A 72 -14.83 9.51 2.43
CA ASN A 72 -15.68 10.12 3.45
C ASN A 72 -15.87 11.63 3.23
N SER A 73 -14.81 12.34 2.84
CA SER A 73 -14.85 13.76 2.52
C SER A 73 -15.76 14.03 1.33
N ASP A 74 -15.61 13.25 0.26
CA ASP A 74 -16.40 13.42 -0.97
C ASP A 74 -17.88 13.08 -0.72
N LEU A 75 -18.16 12.03 0.07
CA LEU A 75 -19.52 11.69 0.50
C LEU A 75 -20.13 12.78 1.39
N ASN A 76 -19.35 13.42 2.26
CA ASN A 76 -19.83 14.54 3.07
C ASN A 76 -20.18 15.75 2.19
N VAL A 77 -19.35 16.09 1.21
CA VAL A 77 -19.65 17.16 0.24
C VAL A 77 -20.93 16.82 -0.52
N LEU A 78 -21.09 15.58 -1.00
CA LEU A 78 -22.32 15.14 -1.66
C LEU A 78 -23.53 15.29 -0.74
N ARG A 79 -23.42 14.81 0.50
CA ARG A 79 -24.48 14.87 1.50
C ARG A 79 -24.88 16.31 1.79
N GLU A 80 -23.92 17.20 2.02
CA GLU A 80 -24.19 18.62 2.30
C GLU A 80 -24.88 19.30 1.12
N ASN A 81 -24.38 19.10 -0.11
CA ASN A 81 -25.02 19.68 -1.31
C ASN A 81 -26.43 19.10 -1.56
N PHE A 82 -26.61 17.81 -1.29
CA PHE A 82 -27.90 17.14 -1.45
C PHE A 82 -28.92 17.65 -0.44
N TYR A 83 -28.61 17.62 0.86
CA TYR A 83 -29.55 18.06 1.90
C TYR A 83 -29.71 19.58 2.00
N ALA A 84 -28.78 20.37 1.43
CA ALA A 84 -28.96 21.83 1.30
C ALA A 84 -30.16 22.20 0.41
N ARG A 85 -30.59 21.31 -0.49
CA ARG A 85 -31.74 21.53 -1.38
C ARG A 85 -33.07 21.12 -0.74
N GLY A 86 -33.07 20.37 0.37
CA GLY A 86 -34.28 19.95 1.07
C GLY A 86 -34.20 18.55 1.67
N THR A 87 -35.30 18.10 2.26
CA THR A 87 -35.44 16.73 2.78
C THR A 87 -35.91 15.76 1.70
N PRO A 88 -35.27 14.59 1.55
CA PRO A 88 -35.65 13.61 0.55
C PRO A 88 -36.97 12.92 0.88
N GLU A 89 -37.90 12.97 -0.05
CA GLU A 89 -39.19 12.29 -0.02
C GLU A 89 -39.47 11.62 -1.37
N VAL A 90 -40.21 10.52 -1.36
CA VAL A 90 -40.65 9.86 -2.59
C VAL A 90 -42.08 10.28 -2.89
N ILE A 91 -42.27 11.12 -3.91
CA ILE A 91 -43.57 11.63 -4.33
C ILE A 91 -43.86 11.13 -5.74
N ASN A 92 -44.98 10.42 -5.92
CA ASN A 92 -45.36 9.81 -7.20
C ASN A 92 -44.26 8.93 -7.83
N GLY A 93 -43.56 8.16 -6.99
CA GLY A 93 -42.48 7.26 -7.42
C GLY A 93 -41.15 7.95 -7.76
N ARG A 94 -41.07 9.28 -7.68
CA ARG A 94 -39.85 10.06 -7.92
C ARG A 94 -39.24 10.54 -6.62
N LEU A 95 -37.91 10.59 -6.57
CA LEU A 95 -37.19 11.22 -5.47
C LEU A 95 -37.26 12.74 -5.64
N VAL A 96 -37.77 13.40 -4.61
CA VAL A 96 -37.96 14.84 -4.54
C VAL A 96 -37.29 15.35 -3.26
N LEU A 97 -36.59 16.48 -3.34
CA LEU A 97 -36.13 17.21 -2.17
C LEU A 97 -37.12 18.33 -1.89
N VAL A 98 -37.70 18.32 -0.69
CA VAL A 98 -38.66 19.34 -0.26
C VAL A 98 -37.93 20.34 0.62
N GLY A 99 -37.82 21.58 0.14
CA GLY A 99 -37.21 22.68 0.89
C GLY A 99 -38.11 23.20 2.02
N ALA A 100 -37.56 24.07 2.88
CA ALA A 100 -38.34 24.73 3.93
C ALA A 100 -39.44 25.67 3.38
N ASP A 101 -39.31 26.07 2.12
CA ASP A 101 -40.28 26.84 1.34
C ASP A 101 -41.39 25.95 0.73
N GLY A 102 -41.31 24.62 0.90
CA GLY A 102 -42.24 23.65 0.36
C GLY A 102 -42.10 23.41 -1.15
N ASN A 103 -41.07 23.97 -1.80
CA ASN A 103 -40.88 23.80 -3.23
C ASN A 103 -40.28 22.41 -3.51
N PRO A 104 -40.92 21.59 -4.38
CA PRO A 104 -40.41 20.28 -4.72
C PRO A 104 -39.28 20.37 -5.75
N TYR A 105 -38.10 19.89 -5.38
CA TYR A 105 -36.95 19.75 -6.29
C TYR A 105 -36.81 18.29 -6.73
N VAL A 106 -37.20 17.99 -7.98
CA VAL A 106 -37.17 16.62 -8.52
C VAL A 106 -35.73 16.22 -8.88
N ILE A 107 -35.29 15.06 -8.39
CA ILE A 107 -33.93 14.54 -8.60
C ILE A 107 -33.82 13.64 -9.82
N ASN A 108 -34.88 12.90 -10.13
CA ASN A 108 -34.90 12.01 -11.30
C ASN A 108 -34.58 12.82 -12.57
N ASP A 109 -33.59 12.35 -13.33
CA ASP A 109 -33.06 12.95 -14.55
C ASP A 109 -32.52 14.39 -14.38
N ASN A 110 -32.28 14.83 -13.14
CA ASN A 110 -31.66 16.11 -12.83
C ASN A 110 -30.19 15.92 -12.42
N PHE A 111 -29.29 16.53 -13.19
CA PHE A 111 -27.85 16.34 -13.05
C PHE A 111 -27.15 17.46 -12.27
N GLU A 112 -27.85 18.54 -11.89
CA GLU A 112 -27.22 19.71 -11.26
C GLU A 112 -26.43 19.35 -10.00
N ILE A 113 -26.99 18.49 -9.13
CA ILE A 113 -26.33 18.11 -7.88
C ILE A 113 -25.10 17.23 -8.16
N VAL A 114 -25.20 16.26 -9.07
CA VAL A 114 -24.08 15.36 -9.39
C VAL A 114 -22.95 16.11 -10.11
N ASP A 115 -23.29 17.06 -11.00
CA ASP A 115 -22.34 17.92 -11.70
C ASP A 115 -21.65 18.90 -10.75
N GLN A 116 -22.41 19.51 -9.83
CA GLN A 116 -21.86 20.38 -8.81
C GLN A 116 -20.89 19.61 -7.91
N VAL A 117 -21.26 18.40 -7.46
CA VAL A 117 -20.37 17.55 -6.68
C VAL A 117 -19.10 17.22 -7.46
N GLN A 118 -19.20 16.88 -8.75
CA GLN A 118 -18.01 16.65 -9.60
C GLN A 118 -17.10 17.86 -9.70
N SER A 119 -17.65 19.07 -9.81
CA SER A 119 -16.85 20.30 -9.82
C SER A 119 -16.10 20.53 -8.51
N LEU A 120 -16.67 20.09 -7.38
CA LEU A 120 -16.11 20.28 -6.04
C LEU A 120 -15.09 19.19 -5.66
N VAL A 121 -15.39 17.93 -6.00
CA VAL A 121 -14.60 16.77 -5.53
C VAL A 121 -13.69 16.18 -6.61
N GLY A 122 -13.94 16.51 -7.88
CA GLY A 122 -13.25 15.98 -9.06
C GLY A 122 -13.67 14.56 -9.47
N GLY A 123 -14.61 13.95 -8.74
CA GLY A 123 -15.11 12.59 -8.97
C GLY A 123 -16.52 12.56 -9.57
N ALA A 124 -16.88 11.45 -10.21
CA ALA A 124 -18.25 11.23 -10.65
C ALA A 124 -19.16 10.84 -9.48
N ALA A 125 -20.43 11.24 -9.54
CA ALA A 125 -21.45 10.95 -8.55
C ALA A 125 -22.66 10.29 -9.22
N THR A 126 -23.28 9.35 -8.50
CA THR A 126 -24.50 8.69 -8.95
C THR A 126 -25.46 8.55 -7.78
N VAL A 127 -26.69 9.01 -7.98
CA VAL A 127 -27.79 8.88 -7.03
C VAL A 127 -28.64 7.68 -7.44
N PHE A 128 -28.90 6.81 -6.46
CA PHE A 128 -29.78 5.66 -6.61
C PHE A 128 -31.00 5.83 -5.71
N GLN A 129 -32.17 5.48 -6.24
CA GLN A 129 -33.39 5.32 -5.47
C GLN A 129 -33.63 3.84 -5.23
N VAL A 130 -33.76 3.44 -3.97
CA VAL A 130 -34.14 2.07 -3.63
C VAL A 130 -35.65 1.94 -3.78
N PHE A 131 -36.08 1.01 -4.62
CA PHE A 131 -37.47 0.66 -4.85
C PHE A 131 -37.62 -0.85 -4.61
N ASP A 132 -38.45 -1.24 -3.66
CA ASP A 132 -38.52 -2.61 -3.14
C ASP A 132 -37.12 -3.17 -2.79
N ASP A 133 -36.66 -4.21 -3.48
CA ASP A 133 -35.35 -4.86 -3.31
C ASP A 133 -34.30 -4.47 -4.37
N HIS A 134 -34.56 -3.45 -5.19
CA HIS A 134 -33.63 -3.03 -6.23
C HIS A 134 -33.31 -1.53 -6.19
N ALA A 135 -32.07 -1.18 -6.55
CA ALA A 135 -31.62 0.19 -6.64
C ALA A 135 -31.69 0.66 -8.11
N ILE A 136 -32.53 1.66 -8.38
CA ILE A 136 -32.65 2.27 -9.70
C ILE A 136 -31.75 3.50 -9.73
N ARG A 137 -30.92 3.62 -10.77
CA ARG A 137 -30.13 4.83 -11.01
C ARG A 137 -31.04 5.96 -11.47
N ILE A 138 -31.08 7.06 -10.73
CA ILE A 138 -32.02 8.18 -10.99
C ILE A 138 -31.31 9.47 -11.43
N SER A 139 -30.03 9.63 -11.11
CA SER A 139 -29.21 10.77 -11.55
C SER A 139 -27.73 10.37 -11.56
N THR A 140 -27.01 10.68 -12.63
CA THR A 140 -25.59 10.33 -12.78
C THR A 140 -24.91 11.29 -13.75
N ASN A 141 -23.64 11.58 -13.48
CA ASN A 141 -22.75 12.28 -14.40
C ASN A 141 -21.62 11.38 -14.93
N VAL A 142 -21.74 10.07 -14.75
CA VAL A 142 -20.84 9.10 -15.35
C VAL A 142 -21.12 9.06 -16.84
N ILE A 143 -20.16 9.50 -17.65
CA ILE A 143 -20.22 9.35 -19.11
C ILE A 143 -20.12 7.85 -19.41
N GLY A 144 -21.21 7.28 -19.96
CA GLY A 144 -21.18 5.91 -20.48
C GLY A 144 -20.23 5.84 -21.67
N THR A 145 -19.28 4.90 -21.61
CA THR A 145 -18.53 4.44 -22.78
C THR A 145 -19.16 3.17 -23.31
#